data_AF-A0A062UHC4-F1
#
_entry.id   AF-A0A062UHC4-F1
#
_cell.length_a   1.000
_cell.length_b   1.000
_cell.length_c   1.000
_cell.angle_alpha   90.00
_cell.angle_beta   90.00
_cell.angle_gamma   90.00
#
_symmetry.space_group_name_H-M   'P 1'
#
loop_
_entity.id
_entity.type
_entity.pdbx_description
1 polymer ?
#
loop_
_entity_poly.entity_id
_entity_poly.type
_entity_poly.pdbx_seq_one_letter_code
_entity_poly.pdbx_strand_id
1 'polypeptide(L)'
;MTIRILVGVALAFLSAWLLWQGLSAVIMITSRGSPLGDALLQPPTSLVRIVAACVVLLGALVAVAQRPGGAWLAAIGTVLFTLLPIMMAATGTASRLWADEAIVSLVLIALTAALCVIKRRKA
;
A
#
# COMPACT_ATOMS: atom_id res chain seq x y z
N MET A 1 -3.55 7.39 23.98
CA MET A 1 -3.32 6.51 22.80
C MET A 1 -1.95 5.84 22.92
N THR A 2 -1.86 4.53 22.71
CA THR A 2 -0.57 3.82 22.67
C THR A 2 0.15 4.12 21.35
N ILE A 3 1.48 4.29 21.37
CA ILE A 3 2.32 4.55 20.16
C ILE A 3 2.00 3.58 19.02
N ARG A 4 1.75 2.29 19.33
CA ARG A 4 1.35 1.27 18.35
C ARG A 4 0.07 1.62 17.59
N ILE A 5 -0.92 2.20 18.26
CA ILE A 5 -2.19 2.63 17.63
C ILE A 5 -1.92 3.81 16.72
N LEU A 6 -1.09 4.77 17.14
CA LEU A 6 -0.71 5.91 16.31
C LEU A 6 -0.01 5.45 15.02
N VAL A 7 0.94 4.53 15.11
CA VAL A 7 1.61 3.92 13.96
C VAL A 7 0.61 3.19 13.06
N GLY A 8 -0.31 2.41 13.64
CA GLY A 8 -1.36 1.73 12.90
C GLY A 8 -2.30 2.70 12.17
N VAL A 9 -2.67 3.82 12.80
CA VAL A 9 -3.51 4.86 12.19
C VAL A 9 -2.76 5.57 11.07
N ALA A 10 -1.48 5.92 11.28
CA ALA A 10 -0.65 6.52 10.23
C ALA A 10 -0.52 5.59 9.02
N LEU A 11 -0.30 4.30 9.27
CA LEU A 11 -0.23 3.30 8.21
C LEU A 11 -1.58 3.12 7.49
N ALA A 12 -2.69 3.11 8.22
CA ALA A 12 -4.03 3.05 7.64
C ALA A 12 -4.33 4.28 6.78
N PHE A 13 -3.98 5.48 7.25
CA PHE A 13 -4.18 6.71 6.49
C PHE A 13 -3.34 6.73 5.22
N LEU A 14 -2.06 6.38 5.31
CA LEU A 14 -1.17 6.31 4.15
C LEU A 14 -1.66 5.26 3.13
N SER A 15 -2.01 4.06 3.58
CA SER A 15 -2.51 3.01 2.68
C SER A 15 -3.86 3.34 2.05
N ALA A 16 -4.77 4.00 2.77
CA ALA A 16 -6.02 4.51 2.21
C ALA A 16 -5.76 5.58 1.13
N TRP A 17 -4.81 6.47 1.37
CA TRP A 17 -4.40 7.47 0.37
C TRP A 17 -3.82 6.82 -0.90
N LEU A 18 -2.97 5.80 -0.76
CA LEU A 18 -2.40 5.06 -1.89
C LEU A 18 -3.46 4.28 -2.66
N LEU A 19 -4.42 3.68 -1.94
CA LEU A 19 -5.57 3.01 -2.53
C LEU A 19 -6.41 4.00 -3.36
N TRP A 20 -6.69 5.18 -2.81
CA TRP A 20 -7.40 6.25 -3.52
C TRP A 20 -6.67 6.68 -4.78
N GLN A 21 -5.35 6.87 -4.73
CA GLN A 21 -4.56 7.19 -5.92
C GLN A 21 -4.70 6.11 -7.01
N GLY A 22 -4.57 4.83 -6.64
CA GLY A 22 -4.76 3.72 -7.58
C GLY A 22 -6.15 3.70 -8.21
N LEU A 23 -7.21 3.86 -7.40
CA LEU A 23 -8.59 3.90 -7.89
C LEU A 23 -8.85 5.11 -8.78
N SER A 24 -8.38 6.30 -8.40
CA SER A 24 -8.58 7.53 -9.17
C SER A 24 -7.96 7.45 -10.57
N ALA A 25 -6.80 6.79 -10.71
CA ALA A 25 -6.17 6.55 -12.00
C ALA A 25 -7.03 5.63 -12.88
N VAL A 26 -7.53 4.52 -12.31
CA VAL A 26 -8.40 3.58 -13.02
C VAL A 26 -9.70 4.26 -13.45
N ILE A 27 -10.36 5.00 -12.55
CA ILE A 27 -11.58 5.77 -12.84
C ILE A 27 -11.34 6.77 -13.97
N MET A 28 -10.20 7.47 -13.95
CA MET A 28 -9.84 8.41 -15.01
C MET A 28 -9.71 7.72 -16.36
N ILE A 29 -9.05 6.57 -16.43
CA ILE A 29 -8.86 5.82 -17.68
C ILE A 29 -10.21 5.28 -18.19
N THR A 30 -11.02 4.67 -17.32
CA THR A 30 -12.33 4.13 -17.72
C THR A 30 -13.32 5.23 -18.12
N SER A 31 -13.28 6.40 -17.47
CA SER A 31 -14.11 7.55 -17.85
C SER A 31 -13.79 8.09 -19.25
N ARG A 32 -12.62 7.77 -19.80
CA ARG A 32 -12.21 8.12 -21.17
C ARG A 32 -12.60 7.06 -22.21
N GLY A 33 -13.37 6.05 -21.81
CA GLY A 33 -13.92 5.01 -22.70
C GLY A 33 -13.09 3.73 -22.76
N SER A 34 -11.99 3.62 -22.02
CA SER A 34 -11.21 2.38 -21.95
C SER A 34 -11.94 1.30 -21.14
N PRO A 35 -11.90 0.02 -21.57
CA PRO A 35 -12.38 -1.09 -20.77
C PRO A 35 -11.68 -1.17 -19.41
N LEU A 36 -12.39 -1.62 -18.36
CA LEU A 36 -11.84 -1.78 -17.01
C LEU A 36 -10.62 -2.72 -16.99
N GLY A 37 -10.66 -3.79 -17.77
CA GLY A 37 -9.56 -4.74 -17.88
C GLY A 37 -8.27 -4.05 -18.37
N ASP A 38 -8.37 -3.23 -19.40
CA ASP A 38 -7.22 -2.48 -19.93
C ASP A 38 -6.74 -1.42 -18.92
N ALA A 39 -7.67 -0.71 -18.27
CA ALA A 39 -7.32 0.26 -17.24
C ALA A 39 -6.56 -0.34 -16.04
N LEU A 40 -6.82 -1.61 -15.72
CA LEU A 40 -6.18 -2.34 -14.63
C LEU A 40 -4.89 -3.03 -15.05
N LEU A 41 -4.82 -3.56 -16.28
CA LEU A 41 -3.77 -4.47 -16.74
C LEU A 41 -2.79 -3.83 -17.73
N GLN A 42 -3.08 -2.65 -18.27
CA GLN A 42 -2.24 -1.97 -19.25
C GLN A 42 -1.91 -0.54 -18.81
N PRO A 43 -0.87 -0.34 -17.96
CA PRO A 43 0.03 -1.33 -17.36
C PRO A 43 -0.52 -1.95 -16.05
N PRO A 44 -0.11 -3.19 -15.67
CA PRO A 44 -0.66 -3.92 -14.53
C PRO A 44 -0.33 -3.30 -13.15
N THR A 45 0.42 -2.21 -13.16
CA THR A 45 0.80 -1.42 -11.98
C THR A 45 -0.40 -0.93 -11.17
N SER A 46 -1.50 -0.54 -11.81
CA SER A 46 -2.71 -0.08 -11.13
C SER A 46 -3.33 -1.18 -10.27
N LEU A 47 -3.45 -2.39 -10.82
CA LEU A 47 -3.99 -3.55 -10.10
C LEU A 47 -3.10 -3.92 -8.92
N VAL A 48 -1.78 -4.03 -9.14
CA VAL A 48 -0.83 -4.36 -8.07
C VAL A 48 -0.88 -3.31 -6.95
N ARG A 49 -0.93 -2.02 -7.29
CA ARG A 49 -1.06 -0.92 -6.32
C ARG A 49 -2.32 -1.08 -5.48
N ILE A 50 -3.47 -1.27 -6.12
CA ILE A 50 -4.77 -1.36 -5.45
C ILE A 50 -4.78 -2.56 -4.50
N VAL A 51 -4.37 -3.74 -4.97
CA VAL A 51 -4.35 -4.96 -4.16
C VAL A 51 -3.39 -4.81 -2.98
N ALA A 52 -2.16 -4.34 -3.22
CA ALA A 52 -1.18 -4.15 -2.17
C ALA A 52 -1.66 -3.13 -1.12
N ALA A 53 -2.17 -1.96 -1.55
CA ALA A 53 -2.67 -0.93 -0.66
C ALA A 53 -3.89 -1.42 0.17
N CYS A 54 -4.81 -2.17 -0.44
CA CYS A 54 -5.91 -2.82 0.28
C CYS A 54 -5.41 -3.77 1.37
N VAL A 55 -4.43 -4.62 1.07
CA VAL A 55 -3.87 -5.57 2.05
C VAL A 55 -3.17 -4.82 3.19
N VAL A 56 -2.40 -3.78 2.89
CA VAL A 56 -1.78 -2.92 3.93
C VAL A 56 -2.85 -2.27 4.79
N LEU A 57 -3.89 -1.69 4.18
CA LEU A 57 -4.97 -1.01 4.88
C LEU A 57 -5.71 -1.96 5.83
N LEU A 58 -6.08 -3.15 5.37
CA LEU A 58 -6.72 -4.16 6.20
C LEU A 58 -5.80 -4.58 7.36
N GLY A 59 -4.51 -4.78 7.10
CA GLY A 59 -3.53 -5.09 8.16
C GLY A 59 -3.40 -3.98 9.20
N ALA A 60 -3.34 -2.73 8.74
CA ALA A 60 -3.28 -1.55 9.59
C ALA A 60 -4.53 -1.41 10.46
N LEU A 61 -5.73 -1.58 9.89
CA LEU A 61 -7.00 -1.53 10.61
C LEU A 61 -7.11 -2.63 11.67
N VAL A 62 -6.72 -3.87 11.33
CA VAL A 62 -6.65 -4.99 12.28
C VAL A 62 -5.68 -4.68 13.42
N ALA A 63 -4.55 -4.04 13.11
CA ALA A 63 -3.57 -3.63 14.11
C ALA A 63 -4.06 -2.48 15.00
N VAL A 64 -4.81 -1.51 14.46
CA VAL A 64 -5.49 -0.44 15.20
C VAL A 64 -6.53 -1.02 16.15
N ALA A 65 -7.34 -1.97 15.67
CA ALA A 65 -8.29 -2.74 16.47
C ALA A 65 -7.65 -3.65 17.53
N GLN A 66 -6.31 -3.61 17.66
CA GLN A 66 -5.53 -4.43 18.55
C GLN A 66 -5.85 -5.92 18.37
N ARG A 67 -6.07 -6.41 17.15
CA ARG A 67 -6.28 -7.84 16.86
C ARG A 67 -4.95 -8.51 16.46
N PRO A 68 -4.76 -9.81 16.76
CA PRO A 68 -3.57 -10.53 16.32
C PRO A 68 -3.51 -10.59 14.79
N GLY A 69 -2.31 -10.72 14.23
CA GLY A 69 -2.10 -10.87 12.78
C GLY A 69 -2.08 -9.57 11.96
N GLY A 70 -2.58 -8.44 12.47
CA GLY A 70 -2.62 -7.18 11.70
C GLY A 70 -1.26 -6.70 11.18
N ALA A 71 -0.21 -6.81 11.99
CA ALA A 71 1.14 -6.45 11.58
C ALA A 71 1.69 -7.35 10.46
N TRP A 72 1.38 -8.64 10.49
CA TRP A 72 1.78 -9.60 9.45
C TRP A 72 1.04 -9.35 8.14
N LEU A 73 -0.27 -9.07 8.21
CA LEU A 73 -1.05 -8.72 7.03
C LEU A 73 -0.54 -7.42 6.39
N ALA A 74 -0.23 -6.42 7.21
CA ALA A 74 0.39 -5.17 6.74
C ALA A 74 1.76 -5.40 6.11
N ALA A 75 2.58 -6.32 6.65
CA ALA A 75 3.87 -6.71 6.08
C ALA A 75 3.73 -7.35 4.70
N ILE A 76 2.79 -8.28 4.52
CA ILE A 76 2.52 -8.90 3.20
C ILE A 76 2.14 -7.83 2.18
N GLY A 77 1.20 -6.95 2.52
CA GLY A 77 0.81 -5.85 1.63
C GLY A 77 1.96 -4.90 1.33
N THR A 78 2.81 -4.61 2.31
CA THR A 78 3.98 -3.74 2.16
C THR A 78 4.99 -4.36 1.20
N VAL A 79 5.28 -5.66 1.33
CA VAL A 79 6.15 -6.39 0.40
C VAL A 79 5.59 -6.33 -1.02
N LEU A 80 4.29 -6.62 -1.21
CA LEU A 80 3.64 -6.52 -2.52
C LEU A 80 3.76 -5.11 -3.11
N PHE A 81 3.57 -4.07 -2.29
CA PHE A 81 3.71 -2.69 -2.74
C PHE A 81 5.15 -2.37 -3.15
N THR A 82 6.14 -2.84 -2.39
CA THR A 82 7.57 -2.58 -2.67
C THR A 82 8.07 -3.26 -3.96
N LEU A 83 7.39 -4.31 -4.43
CA LEU A 83 7.70 -4.92 -5.73
C LEU A 83 7.29 -4.03 -6.90
N LEU A 84 6.34 -3.11 -6.70
CA LEU A 84 5.82 -2.22 -7.74
C LEU A 84 6.89 -1.31 -8.37
N PRO A 85 7.71 -0.54 -7.61
CA PRO A 85 8.79 0.26 -8.20
C PRO A 85 9.85 -0.60 -8.89
N ILE A 86 10.12 -1.83 -8.40
CA ILE A 86 11.06 -2.77 -9.02
C ILE A 86 10.54 -3.19 -10.39
N MET A 87 9.26 -3.56 -10.48
CA MET A 87 8.62 -3.91 -11.75
C MET A 87 8.62 -2.73 -12.72
N MET A 88 8.28 -1.52 -12.25
CA MET A 88 8.28 -0.32 -13.09
C MET A 88 9.67 0.01 -13.64
N ALA A 89 10.71 -0.13 -12.82
CA ALA A 89 12.09 0.04 -13.27
C ALA A 89 12.47 -1.02 -14.32
N ALA A 90 12.08 -2.28 -14.10
CA ALA A 90 12.36 -3.38 -15.02
C ALA A 90 11.64 -3.24 -16.39
N THR A 91 10.46 -2.62 -16.42
CA THR A 91 9.70 -2.39 -17.67
C THR A 91 10.10 -1.11 -18.41
N GLY A 92 11.16 -0.40 -17.97
CA GLY A 92 11.62 0.83 -18.62
C GLY A 92 10.71 2.04 -18.36
N THR A 93 9.91 2.01 -17.30
CA THR A 93 9.09 3.17 -16.90
C THR A 93 9.99 4.34 -16.53
N ALA A 94 9.54 5.58 -16.80
CA ALA A 94 10.32 6.78 -16.51
C ALA A 94 10.83 6.81 -15.06
N SER A 95 12.10 7.19 -14.87
CA SER A 95 12.80 7.12 -13.58
C SER A 95 12.08 7.83 -12.44
N ARG A 96 11.52 9.00 -12.74
CA ARG A 96 10.74 9.78 -11.79
C ARG A 96 9.54 9.01 -11.23
N LEU A 97 8.82 8.27 -12.08
CA LEU A 97 7.59 7.58 -11.68
C LEU A 97 7.87 6.42 -10.73
N TRP A 98 8.89 5.60 -11.01
CA TRP A 98 9.22 4.49 -10.10
C TRP A 98 10.00 4.94 -8.86
N ALA A 99 10.75 6.05 -8.94
CA ALA A 99 11.42 6.62 -7.77
C ALA A 99 10.44 7.14 -6.72
N ASP A 100 9.36 7.81 -7.15
CA ASP A 100 8.29 8.26 -6.24
C ASP A 100 7.68 7.06 -5.50
N GLU A 101 7.42 5.95 -6.20
CA GLU A 101 6.90 4.73 -5.56
C GLU A 101 7.91 4.01 -4.67
N ALA A 102 9.20 4.08 -4.98
CA ALA A 102 10.25 3.57 -4.12
C ALA A 102 10.32 4.35 -2.80
N ILE A 103 10.19 5.68 -2.83
CA ILE A 103 10.18 6.53 -1.64
C ILE A 103 8.97 6.21 -0.76
N VAL A 104 7.78 6.12 -1.34
CA VAL A 104 6.56 5.72 -0.62
C VAL A 104 6.71 4.32 -0.01
N SER A 105 7.31 3.39 -0.75
CA SER A 105 7.59 2.04 -0.28
C SER A 105 8.48 2.03 0.97
N LEU A 106 9.50 2.89 1.04
CA LEU A 106 10.35 3.02 2.22
C LEU A 106 9.58 3.52 3.44
N VAL A 107 8.66 4.47 3.26
CA VAL A 107 7.79 4.94 4.34
C VAL A 107 6.86 3.83 4.84
N LEU A 108 6.27 3.05 3.91
CA LEU A 108 5.46 1.88 4.28
C LEU A 108 6.28 0.84 5.05
N ILE A 109 7.50 0.53 4.61
CA ILE A 109 8.40 -0.39 5.31
C ILE A 109 8.68 0.12 6.73
N ALA A 110 9.02 1.39 6.89
CA ALA A 110 9.34 1.96 8.19
C ALA A 110 8.16 1.87 9.18
N LEU A 111 6.95 2.24 8.73
CA LEU A 111 5.74 2.16 9.55
C LEU A 111 5.36 0.71 9.88
N THR A 112 5.45 -0.19 8.91
CA THR A 112 5.14 -1.61 9.12
C THR A 112 6.18 -2.28 10.03
N ALA A 113 7.46 -1.96 9.88
CA ALA A 113 8.52 -2.44 10.77
C ALA A 113 8.30 -1.93 12.21
N ALA A 114 7.96 -0.65 12.39
CA ALA A 114 7.60 -0.10 13.69
C ALA A 114 6.41 -0.85 14.32
N LEU A 115 5.40 -1.18 13.51
CA LEU A 115 4.24 -1.95 13.97
C LEU A 115 4.59 -3.38 14.43
N CYS A 116 5.55 -4.01 13.77
CA CYS A 116 6.06 -5.34 14.13
C CYS A 116 6.92 -5.33 15.40
N VAL A 117 7.75 -4.30 15.59
CA VAL A 117 8.66 -4.18 16.75
C VAL A 117 7.91 -3.76 18.01
N ILE A 118 6.94 -2.85 17.90
CA ILE A 118 6.22 -2.33 19.07
C ILE A 118 5.25 -3.41 19.59
N LYS A 119 5.58 -3.96 20.76
CA LYS A 119 4.77 -4.99 21.43
C LYS A 119 3.33 -4.53 21.62
N ARG A 120 2.40 -5.45 21.35
CA ARG A 120 0.98 -5.28 21.67
C ARG A 120 0.87 -5.19 23.19
N ARG A 121 0.27 -4.12 23.71
CA ARG A 121 -0.17 -4.14 25.11
C ARG A 121 -1.22 -5.24 25.21
N LYS A 122 -0.98 -6.23 26.05
CA LYS A 122 -2.06 -7.13 26.48
C LYS A 122 -3.06 -6.24 27.21
N ALA A 123 -4.28 -6.17 26.69
CA ALA A 123 -5.41 -5.57 27.40
C ALA A 123 -5.75 -6.45 28.60
#